data_AF-A0A5C7N225-F1
#
_entry.id   AF-A0A5C7N225-F1
#
_cell.length_a   1.000
_cell.length_b   1.000
_cell.length_c   1.000
_cell.angle_alpha   90.00
_cell.angle_beta   90.00
_cell.angle_gamma   90.00
#
_symmetry.space_group_name_H-M   'P 1'
#
loop_
_entity.id
_entity.type
_entity.pdbx_description
1 polymer ?
#
loop_
_entity_poly.entity_id
_entity_poly.type
_entity_poly.pdbx_seq_one_letter_code
_entity_poly.pdbx_strand_id
1 'polypeptide(L)'
;HPLGLVIDAQGICSGCRIHEEKDQLDWGERWRRLEALVAPYRSASGEVHDCIVPVSGAGDSYFIVHLVKERLGLNPLLVNYNKQFNTALGIRNLANLRIRFNCDILVQTLNPQAVRQITRASLRQLGSLYWHCLAGGTVFPVQTAVRFKIPLIIWGAHQGLEQVGMFSHRHEVEMTRRYRADHDLLGCEGDALRSIFDVLREDDIAQLRYPSDHELNAVGVRGIYLGNYVRWDPKAQHEQMIERYGYQTAAFARTFDTYDYVDCYNYMDIHDLLKLYKHGYSKVTDHASREIRHGRLSRRRALALVRRFEGAAPRYLAQLCDWLGVTPRGLQFLLDQHRSPRFWTQTAPGQFQFHGWSTQQPEAQAEDQPEPEPEPESDLDFLCNRSLERGESPRYILIGKGLPD
;
A
#
# COMPACT_ATOMS: atom_id res chain seq x y z
N HIS A 1 -3.68 -7.43 14.26
CA HIS A 1 -3.50 -6.61 13.05
C HIS A 1 -4.31 -5.33 13.19
N PRO A 2 -3.85 -4.13 12.77
CA PRO A 2 -4.59 -2.87 12.95
C PRO A 2 -5.94 -2.82 12.23
N LEU A 3 -6.10 -3.57 11.14
CA LEU A 3 -7.38 -3.72 10.43
C LEU A 3 -8.38 -4.69 11.10
N GLY A 4 -8.07 -5.24 12.27
CA GLY A 4 -8.92 -6.25 12.91
C GLY A 4 -8.73 -7.62 12.25
N LEU A 5 -8.12 -8.55 12.99
CA LEU A 5 -7.97 -9.94 12.60
C LEU A 5 -8.51 -10.78 13.75
N VAL A 6 -9.37 -11.74 13.42
CA VAL A 6 -9.99 -12.65 14.38
C VAL A 6 -9.35 -14.02 14.24
N ILE A 7 -9.16 -14.73 15.35
CA ILE A 7 -8.70 -16.11 15.37
C ILE A 7 -9.88 -16.96 15.84
N ASP A 8 -10.23 -17.98 15.08
CA ASP A 8 -11.33 -18.87 15.41
C ASP A 8 -10.95 -19.90 16.49
N ALA A 9 -11.91 -20.74 16.89
CA ALA A 9 -11.71 -21.76 17.92
C ALA A 9 -10.71 -22.86 17.51
N GLN A 10 -10.39 -23.00 16.22
CA GLN A 10 -9.38 -23.92 15.70
C GLN A 10 -8.00 -23.26 15.59
N GLY A 11 -7.86 -22.00 15.99
CA GLY A 11 -6.62 -21.25 15.90
C GLY A 11 -6.31 -20.70 14.50
N ILE A 12 -7.28 -20.73 13.57
CA ILE A 12 -7.10 -20.22 12.21
C ILE A 12 -7.57 -18.76 12.15
N CYS A 13 -6.76 -17.91 11.51
CA CYS A 13 -7.11 -16.50 11.39
C CYS A 13 -8.11 -16.25 10.26
N SER A 14 -8.94 -15.21 10.43
CA SER A 14 -9.93 -14.77 9.44
C SER A 14 -9.31 -14.54 8.06
N GLY A 15 -8.09 -14.01 7.98
CA GLY A 15 -7.39 -13.84 6.70
C GLY A 15 -7.05 -15.14 5.97
N CYS A 16 -6.78 -16.24 6.70
CA CYS A 16 -6.60 -17.56 6.09
C CYS A 16 -7.94 -18.13 5.62
N ARG A 17 -8.99 -18.02 6.45
CA ARG A 17 -10.36 -18.46 6.08
C ARG A 17 -10.87 -17.79 4.81
N ILE A 18 -10.70 -16.48 4.71
CA ILE A 18 -11.13 -15.74 3.52
C ILE A 18 -10.24 -16.06 2.30
N HIS A 19 -8.96 -16.39 2.50
CA HIS A 19 -8.11 -16.86 1.41
C HIS A 19 -8.59 -18.20 0.83
N GLU A 20 -9.00 -19.14 1.68
CA GLU A 20 -9.56 -20.44 1.28
C GLU A 20 -10.84 -20.29 0.43
N GLU A 21 -11.62 -19.21 0.61
CA GLU A 21 -12.79 -18.94 -0.25
C GLU A 21 -12.40 -18.86 -1.73
N LYS A 22 -11.19 -18.39 -2.04
CA LYS A 22 -10.75 -18.21 -3.43
C LYS A 22 -10.76 -19.52 -4.22
N ASP A 23 -10.57 -20.65 -3.53
CA ASP A 23 -10.52 -21.98 -4.15
C ASP A 23 -11.91 -22.56 -4.42
N GLN A 24 -12.96 -21.98 -3.83
CA GLN A 24 -14.35 -22.39 -4.00
C GLN A 24 -15.13 -21.50 -4.95
N LEU A 25 -14.58 -20.34 -5.34
CA LEU A 25 -15.26 -19.35 -6.16
C LEU A 25 -15.06 -19.63 -7.65
N ASP A 26 -16.15 -19.54 -8.42
CA ASP A 26 -16.09 -19.48 -9.88
C ASP A 26 -15.66 -18.08 -10.33
N TRP A 27 -14.38 -17.95 -10.66
CA TRP A 27 -13.80 -16.71 -11.16
C TRP A 27 -14.24 -16.35 -12.59
N GLY A 28 -14.70 -17.33 -13.38
CA GLY A 28 -15.25 -17.07 -14.71
C GLY A 28 -16.64 -16.43 -14.64
N GLU A 29 -17.50 -16.93 -13.76
CA GLU A 29 -18.79 -16.28 -13.43
C GLU A 29 -18.56 -14.87 -12.89
N ARG A 30 -17.65 -14.71 -11.92
CA ARG A 30 -17.32 -13.39 -11.36
C ARG A 30 -16.78 -12.42 -12.41
N TRP A 31 -15.96 -12.88 -13.35
CA TRP A 31 -15.51 -12.06 -14.47
C TRP A 31 -16.68 -11.60 -15.36
N ARG A 32 -17.60 -12.50 -15.72
CA ARG A 32 -18.80 -12.14 -16.49
C ARG A 32 -19.68 -11.11 -15.76
N ARG A 33 -19.76 -11.20 -14.43
CA ARG A 33 -20.46 -10.22 -13.60
C ARG A 33 -19.76 -8.85 -13.62
N LEU A 34 -18.43 -8.82 -13.62
CA LEU A 34 -17.67 -7.57 -13.80
C LEU A 34 -17.94 -6.96 -15.17
N GLU A 35 -17.90 -7.75 -16.24
CA GLU A 35 -18.20 -7.29 -17.61
C GLU A 35 -19.60 -6.65 -17.69
N ALA A 36 -20.61 -7.31 -17.12
CA ALA A 36 -21.97 -6.79 -17.05
C ALA A 36 -22.08 -5.51 -16.20
N LEU A 37 -21.35 -5.44 -15.09
CA LEU A 37 -21.33 -4.27 -14.21
C LEU A 37 -20.74 -3.05 -14.90
N VAL A 38 -19.63 -3.20 -15.63
CA VAL A 38 -18.93 -2.08 -16.26
C VAL A 38 -19.54 -1.67 -17.61
N ALA A 39 -20.32 -2.54 -18.26
CA ALA A 39 -20.90 -2.27 -19.58
C ALA A 39 -21.67 -0.95 -19.68
N PRO A 40 -22.51 -0.53 -18.71
CA PRO A 40 -23.25 0.73 -18.78
C PRO A 40 -22.37 1.99 -18.70
N TYR A 41 -21.12 1.87 -18.27
CA TYR A 41 -20.20 3.01 -18.10
C TYR A 41 -19.40 3.34 -19.36
N ARG A 42 -19.48 2.50 -20.39
CA ARG A 42 -18.79 2.73 -21.65
C ARG A 42 -19.36 3.93 -22.37
N SER A 43 -18.50 4.88 -22.70
CA SER A 43 -18.83 6.00 -23.56
C SER A 43 -19.09 5.52 -24.98
N ALA A 44 -20.28 5.81 -25.50
CA ALA A 44 -20.64 5.49 -26.88
C ALA A 44 -19.88 6.37 -27.90
N SER A 45 -19.50 7.60 -27.52
CA SER A 45 -18.75 8.51 -28.39
C SER A 45 -17.23 8.42 -28.21
N GLY A 46 -16.77 7.88 -27.08
CA GLY A 46 -15.34 7.86 -26.72
C GLY A 46 -14.78 9.22 -26.28
N GLU A 47 -15.61 10.27 -26.23
CA GLU A 47 -15.20 11.63 -25.86
C GLU A 47 -15.00 11.84 -24.35
N VAL A 48 -15.56 10.93 -23.55
CA VAL A 48 -15.48 10.93 -22.09
C VAL A 48 -14.84 9.63 -21.64
N HIS A 49 -14.00 9.69 -20.61
CA HIS A 49 -13.42 8.49 -20.02
C HIS A 49 -14.49 7.64 -19.33
N ASP A 50 -14.40 6.32 -19.48
CA ASP A 50 -15.40 5.37 -18.94
C ASP A 50 -15.28 5.23 -17.42
N CYS A 51 -14.06 5.36 -16.91
CA CYS A 51 -13.76 5.16 -15.49
C CYS A 51 -12.48 5.90 -15.07
N ILE A 52 -12.30 6.04 -13.77
CA ILE A 52 -11.05 6.47 -13.15
C ILE A 52 -10.30 5.26 -12.60
N VAL A 53 -8.99 5.21 -12.84
CA VAL A 53 -8.09 4.22 -12.24
C VAL A 53 -7.00 4.92 -11.45
N PRO A 54 -6.98 4.78 -10.12
CA PRO A 54 -5.88 5.24 -9.28
C PRO A 54 -4.62 4.41 -9.57
N VAL A 55 -3.51 5.07 -9.86
CA VAL A 55 -2.24 4.42 -10.21
C VAL A 55 -1.05 4.99 -9.45
N SER A 56 0.00 4.18 -9.33
CA SER A 56 1.31 4.57 -8.83
C SER A 56 2.44 3.96 -9.66
N GLY A 57 3.69 4.27 -9.31
CA GLY A 57 4.86 3.65 -9.92
C GLY A 57 5.15 2.23 -9.40
N ALA A 58 4.30 1.69 -8.52
CA ALA A 58 4.47 0.39 -7.89
C ALA A 58 3.15 -0.33 -7.59
N GLY A 59 3.26 -1.48 -6.94
CA GLY A 59 2.16 -2.36 -6.59
C GLY A 59 1.38 -2.80 -7.82
N ASP A 60 0.09 -3.08 -7.63
CA ASP A 60 -0.72 -3.73 -8.65
C ASP A 60 -1.15 -2.81 -9.82
N SER A 61 -0.61 -1.59 -9.93
CA SER A 61 -1.08 -0.57 -10.88
C SER A 61 -1.02 -1.05 -12.34
N TYR A 62 0.04 -1.76 -12.73
CA TYR A 62 0.15 -2.33 -14.08
C TYR A 62 -0.93 -3.36 -14.35
N PHE A 63 -1.19 -4.25 -13.39
CA PHE A 63 -2.17 -5.32 -13.54
C PHE A 63 -3.59 -4.76 -13.59
N ILE A 64 -3.92 -3.79 -12.73
CA ILE A 64 -5.21 -3.09 -12.74
C ILE A 64 -5.45 -2.44 -14.10
N VAL A 65 -4.48 -1.68 -14.62
CA VAL A 65 -4.64 -1.00 -15.92
C VAL A 65 -4.70 -2.00 -17.06
N HIS A 66 -3.91 -3.08 -17.02
CA HIS A 66 -4.03 -4.18 -17.98
C HIS A 66 -5.45 -4.77 -18.01
N LEU A 67 -6.03 -5.06 -16.84
CA LEU A 67 -7.39 -5.58 -16.75
C LEU A 67 -8.41 -4.57 -17.29
N VAL A 68 -8.29 -3.30 -16.92
CA VAL A 68 -9.25 -2.26 -17.33
C VAL A 68 -9.16 -1.94 -18.82
N LYS A 69 -7.94 -1.74 -19.35
CA LYS A 69 -7.71 -1.30 -20.72
C LYS A 69 -7.72 -2.44 -21.72
N GLU A 70 -6.97 -3.51 -21.46
CA GLU A 70 -6.73 -4.58 -22.44
C GLU A 70 -7.78 -5.68 -22.35
N ARG A 71 -8.24 -6.01 -21.14
CA ARG A 71 -9.19 -7.11 -20.92
C ARG A 71 -10.64 -6.64 -20.95
N LEU A 72 -10.96 -5.55 -20.25
CA LEU A 72 -12.28 -4.94 -20.27
C LEU A 72 -12.43 -3.97 -21.44
N GLY A 73 -11.38 -3.47 -22.08
CA GLY A 73 -11.54 -2.55 -23.21
C GLY A 73 -12.15 -1.20 -22.82
N LEU A 74 -12.01 -0.78 -21.56
CA LEU A 74 -12.46 0.54 -21.10
C LEU A 74 -11.42 1.61 -21.45
N ASN A 75 -11.85 2.87 -21.50
CA ASN A 75 -10.99 4.04 -21.64
C ASN A 75 -10.79 4.75 -20.28
N PRO A 76 -9.78 4.36 -19.47
CA PRO A 76 -9.61 4.93 -18.15
C PRO A 76 -8.90 6.29 -18.17
N LEU A 77 -9.32 7.19 -17.29
CA LEU A 77 -8.52 8.31 -16.83
C LEU A 77 -7.64 7.85 -15.66
N LEU A 78 -6.33 7.87 -15.83
CA LEU A 78 -5.42 7.52 -14.75
C LEU A 78 -5.27 8.69 -13.78
N VAL A 79 -5.23 8.38 -12.49
CA VAL A 79 -5.10 9.39 -11.43
C VAL A 79 -3.97 8.99 -10.48
N ASN A 80 -3.01 9.89 -10.28
CA ASN A 80 -1.87 9.66 -9.40
C ASN A 80 -1.74 10.78 -8.37
N TYR A 81 -1.60 10.40 -7.09
CA TYR A 81 -1.22 11.31 -6.03
C TYR A 81 0.28 11.20 -5.75
N ASN A 82 0.99 12.32 -5.77
CA ASN A 82 2.43 12.36 -5.57
C ASN A 82 2.78 12.20 -4.08
N LYS A 83 3.50 11.12 -3.76
CA LYS A 83 3.93 10.76 -2.39
C LYS A 83 5.00 11.69 -1.81
N GLN A 84 5.64 12.55 -2.60
CA GLN A 84 6.82 13.37 -2.27
C GLN A 84 8.09 12.57 -1.90
N PHE A 85 7.98 11.25 -1.70
CA PHE A 85 9.08 10.35 -1.36
C PHE A 85 9.52 9.45 -2.52
N ASN A 86 9.40 9.95 -3.76
CA ASN A 86 9.46 9.10 -4.94
C ASN A 86 10.89 8.63 -5.26
N THR A 87 11.01 7.37 -5.67
CA THR A 87 12.25 6.81 -6.22
C THR A 87 12.33 7.10 -7.72
N ALA A 88 13.55 7.09 -8.28
CA ALA A 88 13.73 7.21 -9.74
C ALA A 88 13.06 6.04 -10.47
N LEU A 89 13.11 4.85 -9.87
CA LEU A 89 12.46 3.64 -10.34
C LEU A 89 10.94 3.79 -10.43
N GLY A 90 10.30 4.32 -9.39
CA GLY A 90 8.86 4.60 -9.36
C GLY A 90 8.43 5.58 -10.43
N ILE A 91 9.19 6.65 -10.62
CA ILE A 91 8.93 7.66 -11.66
C ILE A 91 9.00 7.02 -13.05
N ARG A 92 10.06 6.24 -13.30
CA ARG A 92 10.20 5.50 -14.56
C ARG A 92 9.04 4.52 -14.75
N ASN A 93 8.66 3.78 -13.71
CA ASN A 93 7.59 2.80 -13.80
C ASN A 93 6.24 3.46 -14.09
N LEU A 94 5.94 4.60 -13.45
CA LEU A 94 4.71 5.34 -13.73
C LEU A 94 4.71 5.91 -15.16
N ALA A 95 5.83 6.45 -15.62
CA ALA A 95 5.97 6.94 -16.99
C ALA A 95 5.82 5.81 -18.02
N ASN A 96 6.45 4.66 -17.78
CA ASN A 96 6.33 3.48 -18.64
C ASN A 96 4.90 2.94 -18.65
N LEU A 97 4.20 2.92 -17.52
CA LEU A 97 2.78 2.51 -17.45
C LEU A 97 1.95 3.38 -18.39
N ARG A 98 2.05 4.70 -18.24
CA ARG A 98 1.32 5.67 -19.07
C ARG A 98 1.60 5.45 -20.57
N ILE A 99 2.87 5.29 -20.94
CA ILE A 99 3.29 5.12 -22.34
C ILE A 99 2.78 3.79 -22.91
N ARG A 100 2.89 2.69 -22.15
CA ARG A 100 2.53 1.34 -22.61
C ARG A 100 1.03 1.19 -22.84
N PHE A 101 0.21 1.77 -21.98
CA PHE A 101 -1.25 1.68 -22.09
C PHE A 101 -1.89 2.85 -22.85
N ASN A 102 -1.08 3.84 -23.27
CA ASN A 102 -1.53 5.05 -23.97
C ASN A 102 -2.76 5.71 -23.31
N CYS A 103 -2.66 5.95 -22.00
CA CYS A 103 -3.74 6.53 -21.21
C CYS A 103 -3.40 7.96 -20.75
N ASP A 104 -4.42 8.80 -20.66
CA ASP A 104 -4.31 10.10 -20.01
C ASP A 104 -4.10 9.95 -18.50
N ILE A 105 -3.35 10.87 -17.92
CA ILE A 105 -3.04 10.85 -16.48
C ILE A 105 -3.14 12.24 -15.87
N LEU A 106 -3.83 12.33 -14.74
CA LEU A 106 -3.80 13.49 -13.86
C LEU A 106 -2.90 13.18 -12.66
N VAL A 107 -1.98 14.11 -12.37
CA VAL A 107 -1.07 14.00 -11.22
C VAL A 107 -1.33 15.16 -10.27
N GLN A 108 -1.65 14.87 -9.01
CA GLN A 108 -1.74 15.88 -7.95
C GLN A 108 -0.44 15.92 -7.16
N THR A 109 0.26 17.04 -7.27
CA THR A 109 1.43 17.36 -6.43
C THR A 109 1.07 18.50 -5.49
N LEU A 110 0.93 18.20 -4.21
CA LEU A 110 0.69 19.23 -3.19
C LEU A 110 1.95 20.05 -2.89
N ASN A 111 1.77 21.24 -2.31
CA ASN A 111 2.86 22.07 -1.85
C ASN A 111 3.74 21.30 -0.86
N PRO A 112 5.05 21.12 -1.13
CA PRO A 112 5.93 20.35 -0.24
C PRO A 112 6.00 20.91 1.18
N GLN A 113 5.84 22.22 1.38
CA GLN A 113 5.77 22.80 2.72
C GLN A 113 4.54 22.30 3.47
N ALA A 114 3.36 22.33 2.83
CA ALA A 114 2.12 21.81 3.42
C ALA A 114 2.27 20.32 3.76
N VAL A 115 2.80 19.51 2.83
CA VAL A 115 3.02 18.07 3.07
C VAL A 115 3.98 17.83 4.23
N ARG A 116 5.03 18.65 4.39
CA ARG A 116 5.93 18.56 5.56
C ARG A 116 5.20 18.83 6.86
N GLN A 117 4.36 19.86 6.92
CA GLN A 117 3.59 20.16 8.13
C GLN A 117 2.58 19.04 8.45
N ILE A 118 1.87 18.54 7.44
CA ILE A 118 0.98 17.37 7.58
C ILE A 118 1.77 16.16 8.10
N THR A 119 2.94 15.88 7.54
CA THR A 119 3.76 14.74 7.93
C THR A 119 4.25 14.90 9.37
N ARG A 120 4.67 16.09 9.80
CA ARG A 120 5.08 16.35 11.20
C ARG A 120 3.91 16.14 12.17
N ALA A 121 2.73 16.69 11.88
CA ALA A 121 1.57 16.54 12.75
C ALA A 121 1.06 15.10 12.81
N SER A 122 0.90 14.44 11.66
CA SER A 122 0.47 13.04 11.61
C SER A 122 1.51 12.08 12.20
N LEU A 123 2.80 12.39 12.11
CA LEU A 123 3.83 11.65 12.82
C LEU A 123 3.68 11.83 14.33
N ARG A 124 3.53 13.06 14.82
CA ARG A 124 3.37 13.37 16.26
C ARG A 124 2.08 12.76 16.86
N GLN A 125 0.96 12.86 16.16
CA GLN A 125 -0.36 12.45 16.67
C GLN A 125 -0.64 10.97 16.45
N LEU A 126 -0.26 10.42 15.30
CA LEU A 126 -0.67 9.08 14.86
C LEU A 126 0.50 8.10 14.72
N GLY A 127 1.75 8.57 14.79
CA GLY A 127 2.92 7.76 14.46
C GLY A 127 2.89 7.31 13.00
N SER A 128 2.47 8.19 12.08
CA SER A 128 2.36 7.88 10.65
C SER A 128 2.95 8.99 9.80
N LEU A 129 4.06 8.69 9.11
CA LEU A 129 4.59 9.57 8.06
C LEU A 129 3.81 9.47 6.74
N TYR A 130 2.95 8.45 6.60
CA TYR A 130 2.26 8.12 5.35
C TYR A 130 0.83 8.61 5.29
N TRP A 131 0.32 9.27 6.34
CA TRP A 131 -1.09 9.70 6.41
C TRP A 131 -1.49 10.54 5.20
N HIS A 132 -0.65 11.49 4.76
CA HIS A 132 -0.97 12.33 3.60
C HIS A 132 -1.05 11.52 2.29
N CYS A 133 -0.25 10.46 2.17
CA CYS A 133 -0.29 9.55 1.02
C CYS A 133 -1.60 8.75 1.01
N LEU A 134 -2.05 8.28 2.18
CA LEU A 134 -3.32 7.58 2.35
C LEU A 134 -4.51 8.51 2.06
N ALA A 135 -4.51 9.70 2.65
CA ALA A 135 -5.54 10.71 2.45
C ALA A 135 -5.63 11.16 0.99
N GLY A 136 -4.49 11.52 0.39
CA GLY A 136 -4.41 12.00 -0.99
C GLY A 136 -4.75 10.92 -2.01
N GLY A 137 -4.18 9.72 -1.86
CA GLY A 137 -4.40 8.61 -2.78
C GLY A 137 -5.84 8.09 -2.80
N THR A 138 -6.57 8.22 -1.69
CA THR A 138 -7.98 7.81 -1.61
C THR A 138 -8.95 8.91 -2.00
N VAL A 139 -8.60 10.19 -1.80
CA VAL A 139 -9.51 11.31 -2.07
C VAL A 139 -9.39 11.88 -3.47
N PHE A 140 -8.19 11.94 -4.03
CA PHE A 140 -7.96 12.57 -5.34
C PHE A 140 -8.71 11.87 -6.49
N PRO A 141 -8.79 10.52 -6.55
CA PRO A 141 -9.66 9.84 -7.52
C PRO A 141 -11.14 10.23 -7.38
N VAL A 142 -11.63 10.38 -6.16
CA VAL A 142 -13.04 10.73 -5.89
C VAL A 142 -13.32 12.18 -6.25
N GLN A 143 -12.41 13.10 -5.92
CA GLN A 143 -12.49 14.50 -6.37
C GLN A 143 -12.46 14.61 -7.90
N THR A 144 -11.65 13.78 -8.55
CA THR A 144 -11.56 13.71 -10.03
C THR A 144 -12.86 13.19 -10.62
N ALA A 145 -13.46 12.16 -10.02
CA ALA A 145 -14.77 11.61 -10.43
C ALA A 145 -15.85 12.69 -10.41
N VAL A 146 -15.92 13.46 -9.32
CA VAL A 146 -16.86 14.58 -9.19
C VAL A 146 -16.57 15.67 -10.22
N ARG A 147 -15.30 16.11 -10.32
CA ARG A 147 -14.91 17.24 -11.18
C ARG A 147 -15.14 16.99 -12.67
N PHE A 148 -14.83 15.78 -13.13
CA PHE A 148 -14.96 15.40 -14.55
C PHE A 148 -16.26 14.64 -14.84
N LYS A 149 -17.12 14.45 -13.82
CA LYS A 149 -18.39 13.71 -13.93
C LYS A 149 -18.19 12.29 -14.46
N ILE A 150 -17.16 11.60 -13.99
CA ILE A 150 -16.85 10.20 -14.32
C ILE A 150 -17.29 9.34 -13.13
N PRO A 151 -18.44 8.64 -13.20
CA PRO A 151 -19.05 8.03 -12.03
C PRO A 151 -18.34 6.75 -11.54
N LEU A 152 -17.63 6.02 -12.40
CA LEU A 152 -16.98 4.76 -12.02
C LEU A 152 -15.52 4.97 -11.63
N ILE A 153 -15.14 4.49 -10.45
CA ILE A 153 -13.74 4.34 -10.03
C ILE A 153 -13.45 2.84 -9.87
N ILE A 154 -12.36 2.38 -10.49
CA ILE A 154 -11.93 0.98 -10.40
C ILE A 154 -10.64 0.92 -9.58
N TRP A 155 -10.71 0.25 -8.44
CA TRP A 155 -9.61 0.00 -7.52
C TRP A 155 -9.04 -1.42 -7.71
N GLY A 156 -7.85 -1.67 -7.17
CA GLY A 156 -7.23 -3.00 -7.13
C GLY A 156 -7.90 -3.94 -6.14
N ALA A 157 -7.10 -4.70 -5.40
CA ALA A 157 -7.63 -5.51 -4.30
C ALA A 157 -7.92 -4.69 -3.05
N HIS A 158 -8.96 -5.11 -2.32
CA HIS A 158 -9.35 -4.47 -1.07
C HIS A 158 -8.47 -4.95 0.08
N GLN A 159 -7.72 -4.03 0.72
CA GLN A 159 -6.71 -4.37 1.74
C GLN A 159 -7.28 -5.16 2.92
N GLY A 160 -8.41 -4.73 3.49
CA GLY A 160 -9.03 -5.42 4.62
C GLY A 160 -9.48 -6.84 4.29
N LEU A 161 -9.80 -7.09 3.01
CA LEU A 161 -10.22 -8.41 2.55
C LEU A 161 -8.98 -9.32 2.41
N GLU A 162 -8.00 -8.88 1.62
CA GLU A 162 -6.81 -9.69 1.30
C GLU A 162 -5.87 -9.93 2.50
N GLN A 163 -5.71 -8.95 3.39
CA GLN A 163 -4.74 -9.05 4.48
C GLN A 163 -5.31 -9.78 5.70
N VAL A 164 -6.53 -9.41 6.12
CA VAL A 164 -7.09 -9.85 7.41
C VAL A 164 -8.43 -10.56 7.31
N GLY A 165 -9.03 -10.68 6.13
CA GLY A 165 -10.33 -11.30 5.98
C GLY A 165 -11.43 -10.54 6.73
N MET A 166 -11.38 -9.21 6.70
CA MET A 166 -12.42 -8.33 7.28
C MET A 166 -13.78 -8.57 6.63
N PHE A 167 -13.78 -8.94 5.35
CA PHE A 167 -14.96 -9.21 4.54
C PHE A 167 -14.78 -10.52 3.78
N SER A 168 -15.89 -11.16 3.41
CA SER A 168 -15.92 -12.26 2.45
C SER A 168 -15.85 -11.73 1.02
N HIS A 169 -15.25 -12.49 0.10
CA HIS A 169 -15.33 -12.21 -1.34
C HIS A 169 -16.79 -12.23 -1.84
N ARG A 170 -17.72 -12.85 -1.11
CA ARG A 170 -19.15 -12.89 -1.44
C ARG A 170 -19.90 -11.59 -1.11
N HIS A 171 -19.34 -10.73 -0.27
CA HIS A 171 -19.96 -9.44 0.06
C HIS A 171 -19.79 -8.39 -1.03
N GLU A 172 -18.78 -8.56 -1.91
CA GLU A 172 -18.47 -7.64 -3.00
C GLU A 172 -18.37 -6.19 -2.54
N VAL A 173 -17.63 -5.99 -1.45
CA VAL A 173 -17.50 -4.68 -0.82
C VAL A 173 -16.99 -3.64 -1.81
N GLU A 174 -17.50 -2.43 -1.67
CA GLU A 174 -17.16 -1.27 -2.48
C GLU A 174 -16.53 -0.18 -1.61
N MET A 175 -15.86 0.77 -2.26
CA MET A 175 -15.23 1.88 -1.58
C MET A 175 -16.32 2.72 -0.88
N THR A 176 -16.14 2.99 0.40
CA THR A 176 -17.01 3.88 1.16
C THR A 176 -16.18 4.91 1.91
N ARG A 177 -16.75 6.11 2.11
CA ARG A 177 -16.14 7.13 2.97
C ARG A 177 -15.89 6.59 4.38
N ARG A 178 -16.78 5.74 4.88
CA ARG A 178 -16.66 5.11 6.20
C ARG A 178 -15.42 4.22 6.30
N TYR A 179 -15.22 3.29 5.36
CA TYR A 179 -14.03 2.44 5.38
C TYR A 179 -12.74 3.29 5.32
N ARG A 180 -12.72 4.32 4.47
CA ARG A 180 -11.62 5.27 4.40
C ARG A 180 -11.34 5.95 5.74
N ALA A 181 -12.37 6.47 6.41
CA ALA A 181 -12.20 7.17 7.69
C ALA A 181 -11.74 6.21 8.80
N ASP A 182 -12.41 5.06 8.94
CA ASP A 182 -12.19 4.10 10.01
C ASP A 182 -10.84 3.37 9.88
N HIS A 183 -10.39 3.09 8.64
CA HIS A 183 -9.25 2.22 8.39
C HIS A 183 -8.09 2.93 7.65
N ASP A 184 -8.33 3.50 6.47
CA ASP A 184 -7.25 4.11 5.67
C ASP A 184 -6.65 5.34 6.37
N LEU A 185 -7.47 6.11 7.08
CA LEU A 185 -7.07 7.32 7.79
C LEU A 185 -6.83 7.13 9.28
N LEU A 186 -6.81 5.89 9.77
CA LEU A 186 -6.54 5.59 11.17
C LEU A 186 -7.55 6.27 12.13
N GLY A 187 -8.80 6.45 11.68
CA GLY A 187 -9.85 7.16 12.45
C GLY A 187 -9.67 8.67 12.53
N CYS A 188 -8.78 9.27 11.73
CA CYS A 188 -8.43 10.69 11.81
C CYS A 188 -8.56 11.35 10.42
N GLU A 189 -9.68 12.02 10.16
CA GLU A 189 -9.85 12.87 8.96
C GLU A 189 -9.02 14.16 9.08
N GLY A 190 -8.80 14.85 7.95
CA GLY A 190 -7.87 15.99 7.87
C GLY A 190 -8.15 17.11 8.86
N ASP A 191 -9.42 17.40 9.15
CA ASP A 191 -9.79 18.45 10.10
C ASP A 191 -9.38 18.08 11.55
N ALA A 192 -9.31 16.78 11.87
CA ALA A 192 -8.91 16.27 13.18
C ALA A 192 -7.39 16.18 13.38
N LEU A 193 -6.59 16.36 12.32
CA LEU A 193 -5.13 16.47 12.42
C LEU A 193 -4.67 17.82 12.98
N ARG A 194 -5.52 18.83 12.90
CA ARG A 194 -5.16 20.16 13.38
C ARG A 194 -5.16 20.18 14.90
N SER A 195 -4.11 20.79 15.46
CA SER A 195 -3.94 20.91 16.89
C SER A 195 -3.34 22.27 17.23
N ILE A 196 -3.59 22.77 18.43
CA ILE A 196 -2.96 23.99 18.96
C ILE A 196 -1.42 23.86 19.07
N PHE A 197 -0.90 22.64 18.99
CA PHE A 197 0.52 22.34 19.06
C PHE A 197 1.24 22.38 17.70
N ASP A 198 0.50 22.54 16.59
CA ASP A 198 1.06 22.48 15.24
C ASP A 198 0.83 23.77 14.44
N VAL A 199 1.61 23.95 13.37
CA VAL A 199 1.55 25.12 12.47
C VAL A 199 0.63 24.86 11.27
N LEU A 200 -0.24 23.84 11.36
CA LEU A 200 -1.09 23.40 10.26
C LEU A 200 -2.23 24.38 10.00
N ARG A 201 -2.32 24.89 8.78
CA ARG A 201 -3.35 25.83 8.33
C ARG A 201 -4.51 25.10 7.66
N GLU A 202 -5.66 25.76 7.55
CA GLU A 202 -6.82 25.26 6.80
C GLU A 202 -6.43 24.90 5.36
N ASP A 203 -5.67 25.79 4.72
CA ASP A 203 -5.29 25.67 3.32
C ASP A 203 -4.34 24.48 3.07
N ASP A 204 -3.60 24.04 4.09
CA ASP A 204 -2.67 22.90 3.97
C ASP A 204 -3.43 21.58 3.75
N ILE A 205 -4.62 21.43 4.35
CA ILE A 205 -5.42 20.19 4.31
C ILE A 205 -6.61 20.26 3.35
N ALA A 206 -6.93 21.43 2.79
CA ALA A 206 -8.12 21.64 1.97
C ALA A 206 -8.21 20.64 0.80
N GLN A 207 -7.08 20.35 0.14
CA GLN A 207 -7.00 19.40 -0.98
C GLN A 207 -7.19 17.94 -0.56
N LEU A 208 -7.13 17.63 0.75
CA LEU A 208 -7.27 16.29 1.30
C LEU A 208 -8.69 16.00 1.85
N ARG A 209 -9.59 16.97 1.73
CA ARG A 209 -11.00 16.82 2.15
C ARG A 209 -11.80 16.01 1.15
N TYR A 210 -12.61 15.11 1.69
CA TYR A 210 -13.51 14.29 0.90
C TYR A 210 -14.66 15.14 0.34
N PRO A 211 -15.10 14.91 -0.92
CA PRO A 211 -16.28 15.59 -1.45
C PRO A 211 -17.52 15.34 -0.58
N SER A 212 -18.46 16.28 -0.60
CA SER A 212 -19.72 16.16 0.14
C SER A 212 -20.63 15.08 -0.47
N ASP A 213 -21.53 14.54 0.34
CA ASP A 213 -22.50 13.54 -0.13
C ASP A 213 -23.39 14.08 -1.26
N HIS A 214 -23.67 15.39 -1.25
CA HIS A 214 -24.40 16.05 -2.33
C HIS A 214 -23.64 15.98 -3.66
N GLU A 215 -22.35 16.31 -3.66
CA GLU A 215 -21.50 16.25 -4.86
C GLU A 215 -21.34 14.81 -5.39
N LEU A 216 -21.20 13.84 -4.48
CA LEU A 216 -21.10 12.42 -4.84
C LEU A 216 -22.38 11.90 -5.47
N ASN A 217 -23.53 12.21 -4.86
CA ASN A 217 -24.84 11.78 -5.34
C ASN A 217 -25.22 12.44 -6.67
N ALA A 218 -24.81 13.70 -6.89
CA ALA A 218 -25.06 14.41 -8.15
C ALA A 218 -24.42 13.74 -9.36
N VAL A 219 -23.28 13.04 -9.17
CA VAL A 219 -22.59 12.29 -10.23
C VAL A 219 -22.93 10.80 -10.19
N GLY A 220 -23.29 10.25 -9.02
CA GLY A 220 -23.46 8.82 -8.81
C GLY A 220 -22.13 8.08 -8.70
N VAL A 221 -21.16 8.67 -7.98
CA VAL A 221 -19.80 8.11 -7.84
C VAL A 221 -19.84 6.75 -7.14
N ARG A 222 -19.28 5.73 -7.78
CA ARG A 222 -19.18 4.35 -7.28
C ARG A 222 -17.76 3.84 -7.45
N GLY A 223 -17.22 3.21 -6.39
CA GLY A 223 -15.88 2.65 -6.39
C GLY A 223 -15.88 1.14 -6.21
N ILE A 224 -15.54 0.38 -7.25
CA ILE A 224 -15.48 -1.09 -7.21
C ILE A 224 -14.05 -1.59 -7.05
N TYR A 225 -13.86 -2.76 -6.44
CA TYR A 225 -12.56 -3.43 -6.34
C TYR A 225 -12.47 -4.62 -7.30
N LEU A 226 -11.41 -4.68 -8.12
CA LEU A 226 -11.18 -5.81 -9.03
C LEU A 226 -10.95 -7.13 -8.28
N GLY A 227 -10.45 -7.09 -7.04
CA GLY A 227 -10.27 -8.28 -6.20
C GLY A 227 -11.58 -9.01 -5.84
N ASN A 228 -12.74 -8.37 -6.04
CA ASN A 228 -14.04 -9.04 -5.92
C ASN A 228 -14.33 -9.96 -7.12
N TYR A 229 -13.69 -9.70 -8.27
CA TYR A 229 -14.07 -10.32 -9.54
C TYR A 229 -12.95 -11.14 -10.19
N VAL A 230 -11.70 -10.90 -9.77
CA VAL A 230 -10.50 -11.57 -10.28
C VAL A 230 -9.77 -12.20 -9.10
N ARG A 231 -9.32 -13.45 -9.28
CA ARG A 231 -8.49 -14.13 -8.29
C ARG A 231 -7.18 -13.33 -8.10
N TRP A 232 -7.02 -12.72 -6.94
CA TRP A 232 -5.85 -11.89 -6.67
C TRP A 232 -4.65 -12.74 -6.22
N ASP A 233 -3.55 -12.65 -6.96
CA ASP A 233 -2.24 -13.22 -6.62
C ASP A 233 -1.13 -12.23 -7.02
N PRO A 234 -0.64 -11.41 -6.08
CA PRO A 234 0.31 -10.35 -6.38
C PRO A 234 1.59 -10.84 -7.06
N LYS A 235 2.14 -12.01 -6.70
CA LYS A 235 3.40 -12.50 -7.29
C LYS A 235 3.21 -12.78 -8.79
N ALA A 236 2.24 -13.63 -9.11
CA ALA A 236 1.94 -14.02 -10.50
C ALA A 236 1.57 -12.80 -11.36
N GLN A 237 0.80 -11.87 -10.79
CA GLN A 237 0.41 -10.64 -11.48
C GLN A 237 1.61 -9.74 -11.78
N HIS A 238 2.50 -9.50 -10.80
CA HIS A 238 3.68 -8.69 -11.04
C HIS A 238 4.61 -9.34 -12.08
N GLU A 239 4.86 -10.64 -12.00
CA GLU A 239 5.69 -11.37 -12.97
C GLU A 239 5.14 -11.25 -14.39
N GLN A 240 3.83 -11.39 -14.55
CA GLN A 240 3.15 -11.15 -15.82
C GLN A 240 3.37 -9.72 -16.34
N MET A 241 3.34 -8.71 -15.46
CA MET A 241 3.53 -7.31 -15.84
C MET A 241 5.00 -6.96 -16.12
N ILE A 242 5.94 -7.63 -15.45
CA ILE A 242 7.38 -7.54 -15.75
C ILE A 242 7.63 -8.03 -17.17
N GLU A 243 7.13 -9.23 -17.50
CA GLU A 243 7.29 -9.83 -18.82
C GLU A 243 6.64 -8.99 -19.94
N ARG A 244 5.37 -8.59 -19.75
CA ARG A 244 4.59 -7.93 -20.82
C ARG A 244 4.94 -6.47 -21.03
N TYR A 245 5.19 -5.75 -19.95
CA TYR A 245 5.28 -4.28 -19.99
C TYR A 245 6.61 -3.75 -19.49
N GLY A 246 7.53 -4.63 -19.07
CA GLY A 246 8.83 -4.22 -18.55
C GLY A 246 8.69 -3.44 -17.25
N TYR A 247 7.78 -3.84 -16.36
CA TYR A 247 7.76 -3.34 -14.98
C TYR A 247 9.10 -3.67 -14.30
N GLN A 248 9.62 -2.74 -13.50
CA GLN A 248 10.93 -2.90 -12.85
C GLN A 248 10.78 -2.93 -11.33
N THR A 249 11.59 -3.79 -10.72
CA THR A 249 11.51 -4.22 -9.32
C THR A 249 12.84 -3.97 -8.62
N ALA A 250 12.84 -3.93 -7.28
CA ALA A 250 14.06 -3.71 -6.52
C ALA A 250 13.99 -4.34 -5.12
N ALA A 251 15.16 -4.73 -4.61
CA ALA A 251 15.28 -5.29 -3.26
C ALA A 251 15.19 -4.22 -2.17
N PHE A 252 14.63 -4.62 -1.02
CA PHE A 252 14.53 -3.80 0.18
C PHE A 252 15.37 -4.38 1.33
N ALA A 253 15.63 -3.54 2.34
CA ALA A 253 16.39 -3.95 3.52
C ALA A 253 15.58 -4.84 4.48
N ARG A 254 14.25 -4.66 4.50
CA ARG A 254 13.36 -5.13 5.57
C ARG A 254 12.29 -6.12 5.10
N THR A 255 12.39 -6.62 3.87
CA THR A 255 11.49 -7.66 3.32
C THR A 255 12.16 -8.41 2.17
N PHE A 256 11.71 -9.64 1.90
CA PHE A 256 12.13 -10.44 0.75
C PHE A 256 11.33 -10.15 -0.53
N ASP A 257 10.12 -9.59 -0.42
CA ASP A 257 9.33 -9.12 -1.57
C ASP A 257 10.05 -7.93 -2.25
N THR A 258 10.28 -8.03 -3.56
CA THR A 258 10.99 -7.02 -4.37
C THR A 258 10.05 -6.24 -5.31
N TYR A 259 8.76 -6.54 -5.29
CA TYR A 259 7.77 -6.03 -6.24
C TYR A 259 7.07 -4.80 -5.69
N ASP A 260 6.66 -4.87 -4.43
CA ASP A 260 5.73 -3.93 -3.85
C ASP A 260 6.41 -2.61 -3.42
N TYR A 261 5.73 -1.46 -3.61
CA TYR A 261 6.17 -0.13 -3.14
C TYR A 261 7.57 0.36 -3.56
N VAL A 262 8.13 -0.16 -4.66
CA VAL A 262 9.41 0.30 -5.22
C VAL A 262 9.42 1.76 -5.65
N ASP A 263 8.26 2.43 -5.66
CA ASP A 263 8.09 3.83 -5.98
C ASP A 263 8.36 4.77 -4.80
N CYS A 264 8.63 4.26 -3.61
CA CYS A 264 8.77 5.06 -2.40
C CYS A 264 9.96 4.62 -1.55
N TYR A 265 10.86 5.56 -1.20
CA TYR A 265 11.98 5.25 -0.31
C TYR A 265 11.53 4.87 1.10
N ASN A 266 10.43 5.43 1.60
CA ASN A 266 10.07 5.30 3.02
C ASN A 266 9.13 4.14 3.36
N TYR A 267 8.34 3.63 2.42
CA TYR A 267 7.25 2.71 2.75
C TYR A 267 7.76 1.36 3.31
N MET A 268 8.70 0.73 2.62
CA MET A 268 9.37 -0.51 3.05
C MET A 268 10.57 -0.26 3.98
N ASP A 269 10.70 0.96 4.49
CA ASP A 269 11.84 1.41 5.29
C ASP A 269 11.34 1.98 6.63
N ILE A 270 11.36 3.30 6.82
CA ILE A 270 10.98 3.97 8.08
C ILE A 270 9.49 3.76 8.42
N HIS A 271 8.60 3.69 7.42
CA HIS A 271 7.19 3.39 7.67
C HIS A 271 7.00 1.96 8.21
N ASP A 272 7.75 1.00 7.68
CA ASP A 272 7.77 -0.36 8.22
C ASP A 272 8.37 -0.43 9.63
N LEU A 273 9.42 0.36 9.91
CA LEU A 273 9.97 0.46 11.26
C LEU A 273 8.93 0.99 12.27
N LEU A 274 8.16 2.02 11.89
CA LEU A 274 7.04 2.52 12.70
C LEU A 274 5.96 1.47 12.91
N LYS A 275 5.66 0.66 11.89
CA LYS A 275 4.75 -0.48 12.01
C LYS A 275 5.26 -1.46 13.08
N LEU A 276 6.55 -1.80 13.06
CA LEU A 276 7.17 -2.67 14.07
C LEU A 276 7.07 -2.05 15.48
N TYR A 277 7.33 -0.75 15.62
CA TYR A 277 7.24 -0.06 16.91
C TYR A 277 5.83 -0.10 17.49
N LYS A 278 4.81 0.16 16.65
CA LYS A 278 3.41 0.23 17.07
C LYS A 278 2.76 -1.13 17.28
N HIS A 279 3.08 -2.10 16.43
CA HIS A 279 2.29 -3.32 16.30
C HIS A 279 3.09 -4.60 16.60
N GLY A 280 4.40 -4.52 16.80
CA GLY A 280 5.23 -5.65 17.20
C GLY A 280 5.55 -6.64 16.07
N TYR A 281 5.28 -6.26 14.82
CA TYR A 281 5.67 -7.02 13.63
C TYR A 281 5.90 -6.09 12.42
N SER A 282 6.80 -6.50 11.53
CA SER A 282 7.14 -5.81 10.28
C SER A 282 6.28 -6.29 9.08
N LYS A 283 6.40 -5.62 7.94
CA LYS A 283 5.83 -5.94 6.63
C LYS A 283 6.32 -7.28 6.10
N VAL A 284 7.54 -7.72 6.44
CA VAL A 284 8.00 -9.07 6.09
C VAL A 284 7.07 -10.15 6.65
N THR A 285 6.46 -9.92 7.82
CA THR A 285 5.48 -10.85 8.40
C THR A 285 4.19 -10.90 7.58
N ASP A 286 3.74 -9.78 7.01
CA ASP A 286 2.57 -9.77 6.11
C ASP A 286 2.88 -10.55 4.83
N HIS A 287 4.04 -10.28 4.22
CA HIS A 287 4.45 -10.98 3.00
C HIS A 287 4.65 -12.47 3.23
N ALA A 288 5.30 -12.86 4.33
CA ALA A 288 5.46 -14.26 4.69
C ALA A 288 4.11 -14.95 4.92
N SER A 289 3.17 -14.27 5.59
CA SER A 289 1.81 -14.79 5.79
C SER A 289 1.05 -14.92 4.47
N ARG A 290 1.21 -13.97 3.53
CA ARG A 290 0.63 -14.04 2.19
C ARG A 290 1.18 -15.26 1.43
N GLU A 291 2.50 -15.46 1.40
CA GLU A 291 3.10 -16.58 0.68
C GLU A 291 2.79 -17.95 1.31
N ILE A 292 2.59 -18.02 2.62
CA ILE A 292 2.06 -19.23 3.28
C ILE A 292 0.66 -19.55 2.77
N ARG A 293 -0.24 -18.54 2.69
CA ARG A 293 -1.61 -18.74 2.20
C ARG A 293 -1.63 -19.24 0.75
N HIS A 294 -0.72 -18.74 -0.08
CA HIS A 294 -0.56 -19.21 -1.46
C HIS A 294 0.20 -20.55 -1.60
N GLY A 295 0.64 -21.16 -0.50
CA GLY A 295 1.36 -22.44 -0.52
C GLY A 295 2.81 -22.36 -1.03
N ARG A 296 3.37 -21.15 -1.22
CA ARG A 296 4.74 -20.94 -1.74
C ARG A 296 5.81 -20.88 -0.65
N LEU A 297 5.40 -20.80 0.61
CA LEU A 297 6.29 -20.67 1.76
C LEU A 297 5.85 -21.56 2.93
N SER A 298 6.76 -22.37 3.45
CA SER A 298 6.51 -23.11 4.70
C SER A 298 6.62 -22.19 5.91
N ARG A 299 5.89 -22.52 7.00
CA ARG A 299 5.96 -21.75 8.26
C ARG A 299 7.40 -21.64 8.80
N ARG A 300 8.17 -22.73 8.71
CA ARG A 300 9.57 -22.79 9.16
C ARG A 300 10.44 -21.77 8.42
N ARG A 301 10.35 -21.75 7.08
CA ARG A 301 11.08 -20.80 6.24
C ARG A 301 10.60 -19.37 6.41
N ALA A 302 9.29 -19.17 6.57
CA ALA A 302 8.72 -17.87 6.88
C ALA A 302 9.31 -17.25 8.16
N LEU A 303 9.41 -18.02 9.24
CA LEU A 303 10.01 -17.54 10.49
C LEU A 303 11.48 -17.15 10.33
N ALA A 304 12.25 -17.92 9.55
CA ALA A 304 13.64 -17.60 9.25
C ALA A 304 13.78 -16.27 8.47
N LEU A 305 12.91 -16.04 7.48
CA LEU A 305 12.87 -14.77 6.73
C LEU A 305 12.47 -13.60 7.64
N VAL A 306 11.44 -13.76 8.47
CA VAL A 306 11.01 -12.71 9.40
C VAL A 306 12.16 -12.31 10.34
N ARG A 307 12.85 -13.27 10.95
CA ARG A 307 14.01 -12.99 11.84
C ARG A 307 15.14 -12.26 11.11
N ARG A 308 15.41 -12.62 9.86
CA ARG A 308 16.44 -11.98 9.04
C ARG A 308 16.13 -10.51 8.74
N PHE A 309 14.88 -10.20 8.38
CA PHE A 309 14.52 -8.91 7.80
C PHE A 309 13.90 -7.91 8.79
N GLU A 310 13.16 -8.37 9.80
CA GLU A 310 12.40 -7.50 10.70
C GLU A 310 13.26 -6.50 11.48
N GLY A 311 14.46 -6.93 11.89
CA GLY A 311 15.40 -6.12 12.65
C GLY A 311 16.35 -5.25 11.80
N ALA A 312 16.29 -5.33 10.47
CA ALA A 312 17.26 -4.65 9.61
C ALA A 312 17.13 -3.11 9.71
N ALA A 313 18.26 -2.40 9.85
CA ALA A 313 18.25 -0.95 10.00
C ALA A 313 17.67 -0.24 8.75
N PRO A 314 16.91 0.86 8.93
CA PRO A 314 16.40 1.63 7.81
C PRO A 314 17.53 2.32 7.04
N ARG A 315 17.41 2.42 5.71
CA ARG A 315 18.43 3.00 4.84
C ARG A 315 18.26 4.51 4.59
N TYR A 316 17.03 5.01 4.67
CA TYR A 316 16.70 6.36 4.18
C TYR A 316 16.40 7.37 5.29
N LEU A 317 16.79 7.06 6.54
CA LEU A 317 16.55 7.93 7.70
C LEU A 317 17.12 9.33 7.52
N ALA A 318 18.36 9.45 7.05
CA ALA A 318 19.01 10.74 6.81
C ALA A 318 18.24 11.58 5.77
N GLN A 319 17.81 10.95 4.68
CA GLN A 319 17.04 11.62 3.62
C GLN A 319 15.69 12.13 4.15
N LEU A 320 14.98 11.32 4.96
CA LEU A 320 13.75 11.76 5.61
C LEU A 320 13.99 12.93 6.57
N CYS A 321 15.04 12.88 7.39
CA CYS A 321 15.41 13.97 8.29
C CYS A 321 15.65 15.29 7.53
N ASP A 322 16.44 15.23 6.45
CA ASP A 322 16.76 16.40 5.62
C ASP A 322 15.49 16.99 4.99
N TRP A 323 14.61 16.14 4.47
CA TRP A 323 13.34 16.59 3.91
C TRP A 323 12.41 17.17 4.97
N LEU A 324 12.27 16.51 6.12
CA LEU A 324 11.48 17.01 7.23
C LEU A 324 12.12 18.22 7.93
N GLY A 325 13.37 18.57 7.66
CA GLY A 325 14.10 19.62 8.37
C GLY A 325 14.19 19.35 9.88
N VAL A 326 14.44 18.10 10.27
CA VAL A 326 14.60 17.67 11.68
C VAL A 326 15.92 16.95 11.87
N THR A 327 16.43 16.94 13.10
CA THR A 327 17.64 16.17 13.41
C THR A 327 17.32 14.68 13.55
N PRO A 328 18.26 13.76 13.27
CA PRO A 328 18.05 12.32 13.48
C PRO A 328 17.64 11.97 14.92
N ARG A 329 18.22 12.66 15.92
CA ARG A 329 17.83 12.48 17.33
C ARG A 329 16.40 12.93 17.60
N GLY A 330 15.99 14.08 17.04
CA GLY A 330 14.63 14.59 17.19
C GLY A 330 13.60 13.67 16.54
N LEU A 331 13.90 13.15 15.34
CA LEU A 331 13.05 12.17 14.69
C LEU A 331 12.97 10.88 15.51
N GLN A 332 14.11 10.32 15.95
CA GLN A 332 14.13 9.10 16.75
C GLN A 332 13.32 9.24 18.03
N PHE A 333 13.42 10.39 18.73
CA PHE A 333 12.60 10.68 19.90
C PHE A 333 11.11 10.59 19.60
N LEU A 334 10.64 11.16 18.48
CA LEU A 334 9.24 11.06 18.05
C LEU A 334 8.84 9.62 17.74
N LEU A 335 9.69 8.87 17.02
CA LEU A 335 9.41 7.46 16.69
C LEU A 335 9.28 6.61 17.97
N ASP A 336 10.12 6.87 18.98
CA ASP A 336 10.12 6.14 20.24
C ASP A 336 8.83 6.37 21.05
N GLN A 337 8.17 7.53 20.93
CA GLN A 337 6.87 7.79 21.58
C GLN A 337 5.75 6.86 21.08
N HIS A 338 5.92 6.25 19.90
CA HIS A 338 4.93 5.34 19.32
C HIS A 338 5.26 3.86 19.53
N ARG A 339 6.30 3.54 20.31
CA ARG A 339 6.56 2.16 20.72
C ARG A 339 5.47 1.67 21.65
N SER A 340 4.85 0.56 21.29
CA SER A 340 3.87 -0.08 22.15
C SER A 340 4.56 -0.74 23.35
N PRO A 341 4.15 -0.44 24.61
CA PRO A 341 4.67 -1.13 25.79
C PRO A 341 4.41 -2.65 25.80
N ARG A 342 3.53 -3.13 24.90
CA ARG A 342 3.24 -4.56 24.72
C ARG A 342 4.39 -5.34 24.08
N PHE A 343 5.27 -4.66 23.34
CA PHE A 343 6.34 -5.29 22.55
C PHE A 343 7.72 -4.70 22.85
N TRP A 344 7.77 -3.61 23.62
CA TRP A 344 8.98 -2.84 23.88
C TRP A 344 9.08 -2.48 25.36
N THR A 345 10.24 -2.75 25.96
CA THR A 345 10.59 -2.28 27.30
C THR A 345 11.74 -1.31 27.20
N GLN A 346 11.58 -0.12 27.80
CA GLN A 346 12.66 0.84 27.88
C GLN A 346 13.61 0.44 29.04
N THR A 347 14.83 0.05 28.71
CA THR A 347 15.84 -0.39 29.70
C THR A 347 16.69 0.78 30.20
N ALA A 348 16.85 1.82 29.40
CA ALA A 348 17.51 3.08 29.74
C ALA A 348 16.94 4.23 28.87
N PRO A 349 17.20 5.51 29.18
CA PRO A 349 16.81 6.63 28.32
C PRO A 349 17.23 6.40 26.84
N GLY A 350 16.24 6.27 25.94
CA GLY A 350 16.46 6.01 24.51
C GLY A 350 16.88 4.58 24.13
N GLN A 351 16.93 3.63 25.06
CA GLN A 351 17.27 2.23 24.79
C GLN A 351 16.07 1.32 25.03
N PHE A 352 15.71 0.54 24.02
CA PHE A 352 14.54 -0.32 24.05
C PHE A 352 14.90 -1.76 23.72
N GLN A 353 14.39 -2.68 24.54
CA GLN A 353 14.45 -4.11 24.30
C GLN A 353 13.15 -4.56 23.60
N PHE A 354 13.29 -5.22 22.46
CA PHE A 354 12.17 -5.82 21.72
C PHE A 354 11.83 -7.20 22.28
N HIS A 355 10.55 -7.47 22.47
CA HIS A 355 10.04 -8.78 22.88
C HIS A 355 8.77 -9.16 22.08
N GLY A 356 8.71 -8.76 20.81
CA GLY A 356 7.60 -9.07 19.91
C GLY A 356 7.60 -10.53 19.41
N TRP A 357 6.62 -10.87 18.59
CA TRP A 357 6.27 -12.26 18.28
C TRP A 357 7.44 -13.09 17.72
N SER A 358 8.25 -12.52 16.83
CA SER A 358 9.39 -13.20 16.20
C SER A 358 10.45 -13.68 17.20
N THR A 359 10.61 -12.97 18.32
CA THR A 359 11.56 -13.28 19.40
C THR A 359 11.02 -14.36 20.35
N GLN A 360 9.70 -14.58 20.37
CA GLN A 360 9.03 -15.55 21.23
C GLN A 360 8.92 -16.94 20.58
N GLN A 361 9.14 -17.04 19.28
CA GLN A 361 9.10 -18.33 18.59
C GLN A 361 10.39 -19.11 18.87
N PRO A 362 10.32 -20.43 19.09
CA PRO A 362 11.52 -21.26 19.27
C PRO A 362 12.42 -21.16 18.04
N GLU A 363 13.73 -21.11 18.26
CA GLU A 363 14.68 -21.33 17.17
C GLU A 363 14.38 -22.71 16.57
N ALA A 364 14.48 -22.82 15.23
CA ALA A 364 14.26 -24.10 14.59
C ALA A 364 15.40 -25.02 15.02
N GLN A 365 15.19 -25.80 16.08
CA GLN A 365 16.10 -26.88 16.44
C GLN A 365 16.06 -27.92 15.32
N ALA A 366 17.23 -28.33 14.86
CA ALA A 366 17.39 -29.20 13.71
C ALA A 366 17.00 -30.67 13.98
N GLU A 367 16.58 -31.05 15.19
CA GLU A 367 16.72 -32.45 15.63
C GLU A 367 15.50 -33.16 16.23
N ASP A 368 14.29 -32.57 16.30
CA ASP A 368 13.21 -33.24 17.08
C ASP A 368 11.80 -33.26 16.43
N GLN A 369 11.72 -33.49 15.12
CA GLN A 369 10.46 -33.87 14.44
C GLN A 369 10.71 -34.93 13.35
N PRO A 370 9.76 -35.87 13.15
CA PRO A 370 9.87 -36.90 12.10
C PRO A 370 10.08 -36.26 10.73
N GLU A 371 10.80 -36.96 9.85
CA GLU A 371 11.30 -36.47 8.56
C GLU A 371 10.33 -35.49 7.88
N PRO A 372 10.79 -34.28 7.52
CA PRO A 372 9.93 -33.32 6.86
C PRO A 372 9.48 -33.94 5.53
N GLU A 373 8.16 -33.93 5.29
CA GLU A 373 7.62 -34.10 3.93
C GLU A 373 8.47 -33.25 2.99
N PRO A 374 8.85 -33.77 1.80
CA PRO A 374 9.72 -33.05 0.88
C PRO A 374 9.17 -31.64 0.69
N GLU A 375 9.91 -30.65 1.19
CA GLU A 375 9.49 -29.27 1.06
C GLU A 375 9.32 -29.01 -0.44
N PRO A 376 8.15 -28.57 -0.91
CA PRO A 376 7.97 -28.30 -2.32
C PRO A 376 9.06 -27.33 -2.78
N GLU A 377 9.60 -27.54 -3.98
CA GLU A 377 10.49 -26.57 -4.62
C GLU A 377 9.82 -25.19 -4.50
N SER A 378 10.39 -24.32 -3.67
CA SER A 378 9.70 -23.07 -3.37
C SER A 378 9.82 -22.15 -4.56
N ASP A 379 8.71 -21.91 -5.25
CA ASP A 379 8.56 -20.78 -6.18
C ASP A 379 8.44 -19.45 -5.39
N LEU A 380 9.43 -19.16 -4.55
CA LEU A 380 9.52 -17.92 -3.77
C LEU A 380 10.52 -16.92 -4.37
N ASP A 381 11.03 -17.20 -5.56
CA ASP A 381 12.07 -16.38 -6.18
C ASP A 381 11.46 -15.11 -6.78
N PHE A 382 11.46 -14.05 -5.98
CA PHE A 382 11.07 -12.72 -6.43
C PHE A 382 12.14 -12.13 -7.36
N LEU A 383 11.72 -11.73 -8.57
CA LEU A 383 12.59 -11.10 -9.55
C LEU A 383 13.07 -9.72 -9.08
N CYS A 384 14.38 -9.50 -9.03
CA CYS A 384 14.96 -8.19 -8.76
C CYS A 384 15.78 -7.74 -9.98
N ASN A 385 15.25 -6.80 -10.75
CA ASN A 385 15.88 -6.39 -12.01
C ASN A 385 16.53 -5.00 -11.98
N ARG A 386 16.33 -4.20 -10.91
CA ARG A 386 16.92 -2.86 -10.72
C ARG A 386 17.25 -2.59 -9.25
N SER A 387 17.90 -1.45 -9.01
CA SER A 387 18.13 -0.88 -7.68
C SER A 387 17.22 0.33 -7.42
N LEU A 388 16.95 0.62 -6.15
CA LEU A 388 16.25 1.85 -5.74
C LEU A 388 17.15 3.09 -5.84
N GLU A 389 18.46 2.91 -5.74
CA GLU A 389 19.43 3.99 -5.56
C GLU A 389 19.79 4.66 -6.88
N ARG A 390 19.90 5.99 -6.84
CA ARG A 390 20.66 6.78 -7.82
C ARG A 390 22.00 7.09 -7.19
N GLY A 391 23.09 6.63 -7.80
CA GLY A 391 24.43 6.80 -7.26
C GLY A 391 24.96 8.23 -7.32
N GLU A 392 24.30 9.23 -6.69
CA GLU A 392 24.93 10.49 -6.22
C GLU A 392 24.00 11.56 -5.61
N SER A 393 22.66 11.43 -5.61
CA SER A 393 21.79 12.48 -5.03
C SER A 393 21.01 12.01 -3.80
N PRO A 394 21.26 12.55 -2.59
CA PRO A 394 20.55 12.18 -1.38
C PRO A 394 19.16 12.83 -1.24
N ARG A 395 18.67 13.54 -2.26
CA ARG A 395 17.41 14.31 -2.19
C ARG A 395 16.22 13.53 -2.76
N TYR A 396 15.05 13.70 -2.14
CA TYR A 396 13.80 13.18 -2.71
C TYR A 396 13.49 13.78 -4.07
N ILE A 397 12.96 12.94 -4.96
CA ILE A 397 12.54 13.36 -6.29
C ILE A 397 11.08 13.81 -6.21
N LEU A 398 10.88 15.11 -6.38
CA LEU A 398 9.56 15.72 -6.42
C LEU A 398 9.12 15.83 -7.88
N ILE A 399 8.18 14.98 -8.30
CA ILE A 399 7.60 15.05 -9.65
C ILE A 399 6.82 16.37 -9.79
N GLY A 400 7.10 17.14 -10.82
CA GLY A 400 6.37 18.37 -11.13
C GLY A 400 6.91 19.64 -10.46
N LYS A 401 8.05 19.58 -9.75
CA LYS A 401 8.86 20.79 -9.62
C LYS A 401 9.57 21.00 -10.94
N GLY A 402 9.19 22.05 -11.68
CA GLY A 402 9.99 22.54 -12.80
C GLY A 402 11.43 22.78 -12.34
N LEU A 403 12.38 22.74 -13.28
CA LEU A 403 13.78 23.02 -13.00
C LEU A 403 13.86 24.38 -12.28
N PRO A 404 14.21 24.43 -10.98
CA PRO A 404 14.47 25.70 -10.34
C PRO A 404 15.89 26.09 -10.74
N ASP A 405 16.00 27.10 -11.60
CA ASP A 405 17.27 27.75 -11.94
C ASP A 405 17.98 28.27 -10.69
#